data_AF-A0A2E3FH38-F1
#
_entry.id   AF-A0A2E3FH38-F1
#
_cell.length_a   1.000
_cell.length_b   1.000
_cell.length_c   1.000
_cell.angle_alpha   90.00
_cell.angle_beta   90.00
_cell.angle_gamma   90.00
#
_symmetry.space_group_name_H-M   'P 1'
#
loop_
_entity.id
_entity.type
_entity.pdbx_description
1 polymer ?
#
loop_
_entity_poly.entity_id
_entity_poly.type
_entity_poly.pdbx_seq_one_letter_code
_entity_poly.pdbx_strand_id
1 'polypeptide(L)' 'MVRAGAILTQSGARILTRIDTICLHGDTPAAVQIAAQVRATLEANGVRIAPFSGAPVQA' A
#
# COMPACT_ATOMS: atom_id res chain seq x y z
N MET A 1 3.84 6.04 0.20
CA MET A 1 4.22 4.62 0.14
C MET A 1 4.44 4.16 -1.30
N VAL A 2 3.41 3.75 -2.03
CA VAL A 2 3.52 3.09 -3.36
C VAL A 2 4.39 3.87 -4.37
N ARG A 3 4.00 5.10 -4.73
CA ARG A 3 4.78 5.93 -5.67
C ARG A 3 6.12 6.42 -5.12
N ALA A 4 6.24 6.50 -3.79
CA ALA A 4 7.42 7.07 -3.14
C ALA A 4 8.53 6.05 -2.88
N GLY A 5 8.24 4.74 -2.97
CA GLY A 5 9.17 3.66 -2.60
C GLY A 5 9.65 3.74 -1.15
N ALA A 6 8.83 4.31 -0.27
CA ALA A 6 9.21 4.60 1.11
C ALA A 6 8.00 4.79 2.04
N ILE A 7 8.23 4.52 3.33
CA ILE A 7 7.37 5.00 4.42
C ILE A 7 7.89 6.38 4.85
N LEU A 8 6.99 7.36 4.94
CA LEU A 8 7.29 8.69 5.46
C LEU A 8 7.01 8.67 6.96
N THR A 9 8.01 8.98 7.77
CA THR A 9 7.86 9.05 9.22
C THR A 9 7.30 10.41 9.64
N GLN A 10 6.83 10.50 10.88
CA GLN A 10 6.37 11.77 11.46
C GLN A 10 7.47 12.83 11.51
N SER A 11 8.74 12.44 11.66
CA SER A 11 9.88 13.36 11.64
C SER A 11 10.26 13.86 10.23
N GLY A 12 9.58 13.38 9.18
CA GLY A 12 9.91 13.67 7.78
C GLY A 12 11.00 12.77 7.20
N ALA A 13 11.58 11.87 7.99
CA ALA A 13 12.52 10.88 7.49
C ALA A 13 11.82 9.88 6.55
N ARG A 14 12.59 9.31 5.62
CA ARG A 14 12.12 8.30 4.67
C ARG A 14 12.73 6.96 5.00
N ILE A 15 11.89 5.96 5.30
CA ILE A 15 12.32 4.58 5.39
C ILE A 15 12.15 3.98 4.00
N LEU A 16 13.25 3.85 3.25
CA LEU A 16 13.24 3.25 1.92
C LEU A 16 12.87 1.78 2.03
N THR A 17 11.87 1.35 1.25
CA THR A 17 11.44 -0.04 1.24
C THR A 17 10.60 -0.35 0.01
N ARG A 18 10.63 -1.61 -0.42
CA ARG A 18 9.81 -2.11 -1.51
C ARG A 18 8.36 -2.25 -1.05
N ILE A 19 7.41 -1.78 -1.85
CA ILE A 19 5.97 -1.82 -1.55
C ILE A 19 5.28 -2.68 -2.61
N ASP A 20 5.27 -4.00 -2.41
CA ASP A 20 4.62 -4.93 -3.33
C ASP A 20 3.14 -5.19 -2.99
N THR A 21 2.85 -5.27 -1.70
CA THR A 21 1.52 -5.57 -1.16
C THR A 21 1.18 -4.61 -0.03
N ILE A 22 -0.10 -4.28 0.09
CA ILE A 22 -0.64 -3.52 1.22
C ILE A 22 -1.60 -4.45 1.97
N CYS A 23 -1.35 -4.66 3.26
CA CYS A 23 -2.29 -5.37 4.11
C CYS A 23 -3.48 -4.45 4.41
N LEU A 24 -4.69 -4.98 4.25
CA LEU A 24 -5.93 -4.29 4.59
C LEU A 24 -6.71 -5.15 5.57
N HIS A 25 -7.39 -4.49 6.50
CA HIS A 25 -8.27 -5.13 7.47
C HIS A 25 -9.74 -5.02 7.02
N GLY A 26 -10.58 -5.89 7.56
CA GLY A 26 -12.02 -5.98 7.24
C GLY A 26 -12.86 -6.44 8.42
N ASP A 27 -12.32 -6.32 9.64
CA ASP A 27 -12.92 -6.76 10.90
C ASP A 27 -14.08 -5.86 11.37
N THR A 28 -14.23 -4.67 10.79
CA THR A 28 -15.36 -3.76 11.05
C THR A 28 -15.92 -3.18 9.76
N PRO A 29 -17.18 -2.69 9.75
CA PRO A 29 -17.74 -1.98 8.60
C PRO A 29 -16.88 -0.79 8.15
N ALA A 30 -16.30 -0.06 9.11
CA ALA A 30 -15.40 1.06 8.81
C ALA A 30 -14.10 0.59 8.13
N ALA A 31 -13.53 -0.55 8.53
CA ALA A 31 -12.34 -1.11 7.89
C ALA A 31 -12.59 -1.44 6.40
N VAL A 32 -13.76 -1.99 6.07
CA VAL A 32 -14.16 -2.26 4.68
C VAL A 32 -14.30 -0.96 3.88
N GLN A 33 -14.87 0.09 4.46
CA GLN A 33 -14.96 1.41 3.82
C GLN A 33 -13.56 1.99 3.54
N ILE A 34 -12.63 1.87 4.50
CA ILE A 34 -11.23 2.28 4.33
C ILE A 34 -10.58 1.49 3.20
N ALA A 35 -10.73 0.16 3.18
CA ALA A 35 -10.18 -0.70 2.14
C ALA A 35 -10.70 -0.31 0.73
N ALA A 36 -12.00 -0.05 0.60
CA ALA A 36 -12.61 0.42 -0.64
C ALA A 36 -12.04 1.77 -1.10
N GLN A 37 -11.88 2.73 -0.18
CA GLN A 37 -11.31 4.04 -0.49
C GLN A 37 -9.83 3.96 -0.90
N VAL A 38 -9.05 3.09 -0.24
CA VAL A 38 -7.65 2.85 -0.61
C VAL A 38 -7.58 2.30 -2.03
N ARG A 39 -8.39 1.30 -2.37
CA ARG A 39 -8.48 0.72 -3.73
C ARG A 39 -8.80 1.79 -4.77
N ALA A 40 -9.89 2.54 -4.57
CA ALA A 40 -10.31 3.58 -5.50
C ALA A 40 -9.22 4.65 -5.71
N THR A 41 -8.55 5.07 -4.63
CA THR A 41 -7.50 6.08 -4.69
C THR A 41 -6.27 5.59 -5.46
N LEU A 42 -5.87 4.33 -5.26
CA LEU A 42 -4.76 3.72 -6.00
C LEU A 42 -5.07 3.62 -7.50
N GLU A 43 -6.26 3.11 -7.85
CA GLU A 43 -6.70 2.98 -9.25
C GLU A 43 -6.81 4.35 -9.94
N ALA A 44 -7.40 5.34 -9.28
CA ALA A 44 -7.49 6.72 -9.80
C ALA A 44 -6.10 7.36 -10.03
N ASN A 45 -5.09 6.92 -9.27
CA ASN A 45 -3.70 7.32 -9.45
C ASN A 45 -2.92 6.38 -10.38
N GLY A 46 -3.59 5.59 -11.22
CA GLY A 46 -2.97 4.72 -12.22
C GLY A 46 -2.18 3.54 -11.65
N VAL A 47 -2.40 3.18 -10.39
CA VAL A 47 -1.80 1.99 -9.79
C VAL A 47 -2.67 0.78 -10.11
N ARG A 48 -2.11 -0.19 -10.85
CA ARG A 48 -2.79 -1.46 -11.13
C ARG A 48 -2.81 -2.34 -9.88
N ILE A 49 -3.99 -2.79 -9.49
CA ILE A 49 -4.17 -3.79 -8.43
C ILE A 49 -4.29 -5.16 -9.07
N ALA A 50 -3.46 -6.11 -8.63
CA ALA A 50 -3.45 -7.48 -9.13
C ALA A 50 -2.94 -8.43 -8.04
N PRO A 51 -3.26 -9.73 -8.12
CA PRO A 51 -2.65 -10.74 -7.26
C PRO A 51 -1.11 -10.66 -7.36
N PHE A 52 -0.45 -10.71 -6.21
CA PHE A 52 1.01 -10.69 -6.15
C PHE A 52 1.53 -12.13 -6.14
N SER A 53 2.35 -12.48 -7.14
CA SER A 53 2.95 -13.82 -7.25
C SER A 53 4.10 -14.08 -6.27
N GLY A 54 4.57 -13.04 -5.58
CA GLY A 54 5.72 -13.14 -4.67
C GLY A 54 7.07 -13.02 -5.39
N ALA A 55 8.03 -12.41 -4.71
CA ALA A 55 9.45 -12.48 -5.01
C ALA A 55 10.25 -12.20 -3.73
N PRO A 56 11.39 -12.88 -3.49
CA PRO A 56 12.25 -12.59 -2.35
C PRO A 56 12.64 -11.11 -2.31
N VAL A 57 12.76 -10.55 -1.10
CA VAL A 57 13.41 -9.24 -0.92
C VAL A 57 14.90 -9.46 -1.11
N GLN A 58 15.49 -8.82 -2.12
CA GLN A 58 16.94 -8.86 -2.32
C GLN A 58 17.59 -8.00 -1.22
N ALA A 59 18.68 -8.51 -0.64
CA ALA A 59 19.49 -7.80 0.34
C ALA A 59 20.27 -6.65 -0.31
#